data_AF-A0A453JUN3-F1
#
_entry.id   AF-A0A453JUN3-F1
#
_cell.length_a   1.000
_cell.length_b   1.000
_cell.length_c   1.000
_cell.angle_alpha   90.00
_cell.angle_beta   90.00
_cell.angle_gamma   90.00
#
_symmetry.space_group_name_H-M   'P 1'
#
loop_
_entity.id
_entity.type
_entity.pdbx_description
1 polymer ?
#
loop_
_entity_poly.entity_id
_entity_poly.type
_entity_poly.pdbx_seq_one_letter_code
_entity_poly.pdbx_strand_id
1 'polypeptide(L)' 'APRAWNAKLDSTLKKMGFEQSPHEAAVYRWGSGGNALLVGVYVDDLVITGTKDAEVAAFKENMKATFQMSDLGSSPSI' A
#
# COMPACT_ATOMS: atom_id res chain seq x y z
N ALA A 1 1.90 -1.49 20.58
CA ALA A 1 2.09 -2.36 19.39
C ALA A 1 1.90 -1.70 18.01
N PRO A 2 1.13 -0.60 17.80
CA PRO A 2 0.96 0.01 16.46
C PRO A 2 2.25 0.58 15.85
N ARG A 3 3.13 1.14 16.69
CA ARG A 3 4.36 1.82 16.24
C ARG A 3 5.38 0.89 15.57
N ALA A 4 5.49 -0.35 16.05
CA ALA A 4 6.43 -1.33 15.48
C ALA A 4 5.96 -1.81 14.10
N TRP A 5 4.64 -2.00 13.94
CA TRP A 5 4.05 -2.33 12.66
C TRP A 5 4.18 -1.18 11.66
N ASN A 6 3.84 0.05 12.07
CA ASN A 6 4.01 1.24 11.22
C ASN A 6 5.47 1.45 10.79
N ALA A 7 6.44 1.25 11.69
CA ALA A 7 7.86 1.37 11.35
C ALA A 7 8.32 0.27 10.36
N LYS A 8 7.82 -0.96 10.52
CA LYS A 8 8.09 -2.04 9.57
C LYS A 8 7.44 -1.75 8.21
N LEU A 9 6.20 -1.26 8.19
CA LEU A 9 5.49 -0.86 6.98
C LEU A 9 6.24 0.24 6.22
N ASP A 10 6.59 1.33 6.90
CA ASP A 10 7.35 2.44 6.33
C ASP A 10 8.67 1.96 5.70
N SER A 11 9.45 1.14 6.42
CA SER A 11 10.70 0.58 5.90
C SER A 11 10.47 -0.31 4.68
N THR A 12 9.43 -1.14 4.68
CA THR A 12 9.09 -2.01 3.55
C THR A 12 8.68 -1.20 2.32
N LEU A 13 7.80 -0.21 2.49
CA LEU A 13 7.34 0.65 1.39
C LEU A 13 8.51 1.42 0.77
N LYS A 14 9.39 2.01 1.60
CA LYS A 14 10.61 2.68 1.13
C LYS A 14 11.53 1.75 0.36
N LYS A 15 11.71 0.50 0.81
CA LYS A 15 12.49 -0.53 0.08
C LYS A 15 11.89 -0.91 -1.27
N MET A 16 10.56 -0.82 -1.40
CA MET A 16 9.84 -1.03 -2.67
C MET A 16 9.88 0.20 -3.59
N GLY A 17 10.52 1.30 -3.15
CA GLY A 17 10.63 2.53 -3.92
C GLY A 17 9.45 3.48 -3.74
N PHE A 18 8.60 3.27 -2.73
CA PHE A 18 7.57 4.25 -2.40
C PHE A 18 8.19 5.46 -1.71
N GLU A 19 7.63 6.62 -2.02
CA GLU A 19 7.93 7.89 -1.39
C GLU A 19 6.77 8.28 -0.48
N GLN A 20 7.08 8.61 0.78
CA GLN A 20 6.09 9.15 1.70
C GLN A 20 5.73 10.58 1.26
N SER A 21 4.45 10.92 1.31
CA SER A 21 3.99 12.26 0.99
C SER A 21 4.55 13.28 1.98
N PRO A 22 5.08 14.43 1.52
CA PRO A 22 5.56 15.49 2.38
C PRO A 22 4.42 16.22 3.12
N HIS A 23 3.18 16.03 2.67
CA HIS A 23 2.00 16.70 3.22
C HIS A 23 1.16 15.80 4.13
N GLU A 24 1.29 14.48 4.00
CA GLU A 24 0.50 13.51 4.76
C GLU A 24 1.34 12.25 5.05
N ALA A 25 1.72 12.06 6.31
CA ALA A 25 2.60 10.96 6.72
C ALA A 25 1.94 9.57 6.54
N ALA A 26 0.61 9.52 6.46
CA ALA A 26 -0.15 8.31 6.21
C ALA A 26 -0.23 7.92 4.72
N VAL A 27 0.29 8.73 3.79
CA VAL A 27 0.18 8.50 2.34
C VAL A 27 1.54 8.25 1.71
N TYR A 28 1.61 7.22 0.87
CA TYR A 28 2.76 6.83 0.09
C TYR A 28 2.42 6.78 -1.39
N ARG A 29 3.39 7.10 -2.24
CA ARG A 29 3.26 7.06 -3.69
C ARG A 29 4.38 6.25 -4.30
N TRP A 30 4.05 5.44 -5.30
CA TRP A 30 5.02 4.76 -6.15
C TRP A 30 4.72 5.05 -7.62
N GLY A 31 5.77 5.15 -8.43
CA GLY A 31 5.64 5.41 -9.87
C GLY A 31 5.08 6.79 -10.23
N SER A 32 4.84 6.97 -11.52
CA SER A 32 4.29 8.21 -12.08
C SER A 32 3.42 7.92 -13.31
N GLY A 33 2.55 8.87 -13.67
CA GLY A 33 1.68 8.76 -14.84
C GLY A 33 0.84 7.48 -14.83
N GLY A 34 0.90 6.71 -15.91
CA GLY A 34 0.10 5.50 -16.12
C GLY A 34 0.48 4.28 -15.26
N ASN A 35 1.50 4.37 -14.42
CA ASN A 35 1.91 3.31 -13.48
C ASN A 35 1.88 3.78 -12.01
N ALA A 36 1.14 4.85 -11.71
CA ALA A 36 1.12 5.39 -10.36
C ALA A 36 0.32 4.48 -9.41
N LEU A 37 0.86 4.27 -8.21
CA LEU A 37 0.19 3.63 -7.09
C LEU A 37 0.20 4.59 -5.88
N LEU A 38 -0.93 4.71 -5.19
CA LEU A 38 -1.06 5.38 -3.90
C LEU A 38 -1.45 4.36 -2.83
N VAL A 39 -0.84 4.49 -1.67
CA VAL A 39 -1.12 3.69 -0.47
C VAL A 39 -1.41 4.64 0.67
N GLY A 40 -2.62 4.58 1.21
CA GLY A 40 -3.03 5.23 2.44
C GLY A 40 -3.00 4.24 3.60
N VAL A 41 -2.46 4.65 4.74
CA VAL A 41 -2.43 3.87 5.97
C VAL A 41 -3.50 4.41 6.92
N TYR A 42 -4.47 3.56 7.29
CA TYR A 42 -5.54 3.92 8.21
C TYR A 42 -5.62 2.90 9.33
N VAL A 43 -5.05 3.23 10.49
CA VAL A 43 -5.02 2.36 11.68
C VAL A 43 -4.49 0.96 11.32
N ASP A 44 -5.37 -0.05 11.25
CA ASP A 44 -5.04 -1.44 10.96
C ASP A 44 -5.20 -1.81 9.46
N ASP A 45 -5.70 -0.88 8.64
CA ASP A 45 -6.04 -1.10 7.24
C ASP A 45 -5.12 -0.31 6.28
N LEU A 46 -4.99 -0.86 5.06
CA LEU A 46 -4.36 -0.19 3.93
C LEU A 46 -5.40 0.10 2.84
N VAL A 47 -5.44 1.36 2.42
CA VAL A 47 -6.20 1.79 1.24
C VAL A 47 -5.24 1.88 0.07
N ILE A 48 -5.47 1.09 -0.98
CA ILE A 48 -4.57 1.02 -2.13
C ILE A 48 -5.35 1.44 -3.37
N THR A 49 -4.80 2.38 -4.13
CA THR A 49 -5.35 2.79 -5.43
C THR A 49 -4.22 2.93 -6.43
N GLY A 50 -4.47 2.61 -7.69
CA GLY A 50 -3.47 2.70 -8.73
C GLY A 50 -4.11 2.83 -10.10
N THR A 51 -3.30 3.24 -11.07
CA THR A 51 -3.77 3.43 -12.45
C THR A 51 -3.92 2.12 -13.22
N LYS A 52 -3.35 1.02 -12.70
CA LYS A 52 -3.37 -0.31 -13.31
C LYS A 52 -3.72 -1.35 -12.27
N ASP A 53 -4.78 -2.11 -12.53
CA ASP A 53 -5.24 -3.19 -11.64
C ASP A 53 -4.15 -4.25 -11.43
N ALA A 54 -3.32 -4.51 -12.44
CA ALA A 54 -2.20 -5.44 -12.33
C ALA A 54 -1.15 -4.99 -11.29
N GLU A 55 -0.85 -3.69 -11.21
CA GLU A 55 0.10 -3.13 -10.23
C GLU A 55 -0.51 -3.17 -8.82
N VAL A 56 -1.81 -2.87 -8.70
CA VAL A 56 -2.55 -2.99 -7.43
C VAL A 56 -2.56 -4.45 -6.95
N ALA A 57 -2.82 -5.41 -7.84
CA ALA A 57 -2.83 -6.83 -7.52
C ALA A 57 -1.45 -7.33 -7.08
N ALA A 58 -0.39 -7.00 -7.84
CA ALA A 58 0.98 -7.37 -7.48
C ALA A 58 1.40 -6.77 -6.13
N PHE A 59 1.03 -5.51 -5.87
CA PHE A 59 1.29 -4.89 -4.57
C PHE A 59 0.54 -5.58 -3.44
N LYS A 60 -0.75 -5.87 -3.62
CA LYS A 60 -1.57 -6.62 -2.65
C LYS A 60 -0.95 -7.97 -2.32
N GLU A 61 -0.52 -8.75 -3.31
CA GLU A 61 0.14 -10.05 -3.07
C GLU A 61 1.41 -9.91 -2.25
N ASN A 62 2.25 -8.91 -2.55
CA ASN A 62 3.48 -8.65 -1.81
C ASN A 62 3.20 -8.25 -0.35
N MET A 63 2.17 -7.45 -0.11
CA MET A 63 1.73 -7.07 1.24
C MET A 63 1.19 -8.27 2.02
N LYS A 64 0.40 -9.14 1.40
CA LYS A 64 -0.08 -10.39 2.02
C LYS A 64 1.09 -11.27 2.47
N ALA A 65 2.09 -11.46 1.61
CA ALA A 65 3.27 -12.26 1.92
C ALA A 65 4.13 -11.65 3.04
N THR A 66 4.26 -10.32 3.10
CA THR A 66 5.17 -9.64 4.03
C THR A 66 4.57 -9.39 5.41
N PHE A 67 3.25 -9.14 5.48
CA PHE A 67 2.56 -8.70 6.68
C PHE A 67 1.44 -9.62 7.15
N GLN A 68 1.20 -10.76 6.49
CA GLN A 68 0.07 -11.66 6.80
C GLN A 68 -1.28 -10.93 6.75
N MET A 69 -1.40 -9.92 5.88
CA MET A 69 -2.64 -9.18 5.69
C MET A 69 -3.68 -10.06 4.98
N SER A 70 -4.95 -9.88 5.32
CA SER A 70 -6.09 -10.44 4.58
C SER A 70 -6.70 -9.35 3.71
N ASP A 71 -7.12 -9.69 2.49
CA ASP A 71 -7.86 -8.73 1.66
C ASP A 71 -9.28 -8.61 2.21
N LEU A 72 -9.66 -7.41 2.63
CA LEU A 72 -11.01 -7.11 3.11
C LEU A 72 -11.94 -6.65 1.99
N GLY A 73 -11.44 -6.58 0.74
CA GLY A 73 -12.18 -6.03 -0.39
C GLY A 73 -11.88 -6.72 -1.71
N SER A 74 -12.85 -7.51 -2.17
CA SER A 74 -13.11 -7.82 -3.57
C SER A 74 -14.61 -8.03 -3.68
N SER A 75 -15.38 -6.96 -3.83
CA SER A 75 -16.77 -7.13 -4.24
C SER A 75 -16.69 -7.60 -5.70
N PRO A 76 -17.13 -8.84 -6.03
CA PRO A 76 -17.28 -9.21 -7.42
C PRO A 76 -18.32 -8.27 -8.01
N SER A 77 -17.89 -7.38 -8.89
CA SER A 77 -18.82 -6.64 -9.74
C SER A 77 -19.59 -7.70 -10.54
N ILE A 78 -20.87 -7.87 -10.20
CA ILE A 78 -21.82 -8.70 -10.96
C ILE A 78 -22.18 -7.95 -12.24
#